data_AF-A0A0Q8R227-F1
#
_entry.id   AF-A0A0Q8R227-F1
#
_cell.length_a   1.000
_cell.length_b   1.000
_cell.length_c   1.000
_cell.angle_alpha   90.00
_cell.angle_beta   90.00
_cell.angle_gamma   90.00
#
_symmetry.space_group_name_H-M   'P 1'
#
loop_
_entity.id
_entity.type
_entity.pdbx_description
1 polymer ?
#
loop_
_entity_poly.entity_id
_entity_poly.type
_entity_poly.pdbx_seq_one_letter_code
_entity_poly.pdbx_strand_id
1 'polypeptide(L)'
;MYTLSYAIPVNPEGAEPKLTREQVWRGLEMKAENALPFVPGMTQCDVLETKDNTITREVTFRGQQSKEFITLFAPVKVQFERLDGTGWIDNVISESDAGLILSFTFGINFPGVAADSAEEKEKGDGMRGAYVAAVGATLDRVREMVAAGDL
;
A
#
# COMPACT_ATOMS: atom_id res chain seq x y z
N MET A 1 -7.92 -6.05 -16.97
CA MET A 1 -7.37 -5.48 -15.73
C MET A 1 -7.79 -6.40 -14.62
N TYR A 2 -6.84 -7.09 -14.01
CA TYR A 2 -7.10 -7.86 -12.80
C TYR A 2 -7.33 -6.89 -11.64
N THR A 3 -8.39 -7.10 -10.88
CA THR A 3 -8.72 -6.28 -9.72
C THR A 3 -8.97 -7.14 -8.49
N LEU A 4 -8.48 -6.69 -7.34
CA LEU A 4 -8.70 -7.36 -6.06
C LEU A 4 -8.87 -6.31 -4.96
N SER A 5 -9.83 -6.56 -4.07
CA SER A 5 -10.00 -5.81 -2.82
C SER A 5 -9.91 -6.79 -1.65
N TYR A 6 -9.12 -6.44 -0.64
CA TYR A 6 -8.97 -7.23 0.56
C TYR A 6 -8.77 -6.33 1.78
N ALA A 7 -9.26 -6.77 2.92
CA ALA A 7 -9.27 -6.00 4.15
C ALA A 7 -8.71 -6.81 5.31
N ILE A 8 -7.97 -6.13 6.18
CA ILE A 8 -7.44 -6.72 7.42
C ILE A 8 -7.80 -5.83 8.62
N PRO A 9 -8.02 -6.43 9.81
CA PRO A 9 -8.12 -5.63 11.03
C PRO A 9 -6.79 -4.91 11.28
N VAL A 10 -6.87 -3.63 11.66
CA VAL A 10 -5.72 -2.85 12.09
C VAL A 10 -5.19 -3.38 13.42
N ASN A 11 -6.09 -3.84 14.29
CA ASN A 11 -5.78 -4.30 15.64
C ASN A 11 -6.30 -5.73 15.86
N PRO A 12 -5.74 -6.76 15.17
CA PRO A 12 -6.14 -8.13 15.41
C PRO A 12 -5.88 -8.55 16.87
N GLU A 13 -6.50 -9.66 17.28
CA GLU A 13 -6.27 -10.23 18.60
C GLU A 13 -4.78 -10.49 18.84
N GLY A 14 -4.27 -10.10 20.01
CA GLY A 14 -2.84 -10.23 20.37
C GLY A 14 -1.89 -9.19 19.78
N ALA A 15 -2.33 -8.31 18.86
CA ALA A 15 -1.48 -7.25 18.34
C ALA A 15 -1.35 -6.09 19.34
N GLU A 16 -0.12 -5.76 19.72
CA GLU A 16 0.27 -4.66 20.60
C GLU A 16 1.49 -3.89 20.02
N PRO A 17 1.60 -2.56 20.26
CA PRO A 17 0.56 -1.70 20.81
C PRO A 17 -0.66 -1.59 19.86
N LYS A 18 -1.84 -1.37 20.42
CA LYS A 18 -3.02 -1.00 19.62
C LYS A 18 -2.78 0.32 18.90
N LEU A 19 -2.98 0.33 17.59
CA LEU A 19 -2.83 1.52 16.77
C LEU A 19 -4.11 2.34 16.75
N THR A 20 -3.95 3.66 16.90
CA THR A 20 -5.01 4.66 16.66
C THR A 20 -5.17 4.95 15.17
N ARG A 21 -6.26 5.64 14.79
CA ARG A 21 -6.48 6.09 13.41
C ARG A 21 -5.33 6.97 12.93
N GLU A 22 -4.92 7.90 13.77
CA GLU A 22 -3.92 8.91 13.50
C GLU A 22 -2.55 8.27 13.26
N GLN A 23 -2.19 7.27 14.06
CA GLN A 23 -0.95 6.50 13.87
C GLN A 23 -0.95 5.69 12.58
N VAL A 24 -2.08 5.04 12.22
CA VAL A 24 -2.19 4.33 10.93
C VAL A 24 -2.07 5.32 9.78
N TRP A 25 -2.77 6.45 9.84
CA TRP A 25 -2.69 7.49 8.81
C TRP A 25 -1.25 7.97 8.64
N ARG A 26 -0.57 8.31 9.74
CA ARG A 26 0.82 8.75 9.72
C ARG A 26 1.75 7.69 9.12
N GLY A 27 1.52 6.42 9.43
CA GLY A 27 2.22 5.31 8.79
C GLY A 27 2.04 5.25 7.27
N LEU A 28 0.83 5.50 6.77
CA LEU A 28 0.57 5.54 5.33
C LEU A 28 1.22 6.76 4.66
N GLU A 29 1.26 7.93 5.31
CA GLU A 29 2.02 9.09 4.84
C GLU A 29 3.51 8.75 4.71
N MET A 30 4.11 8.16 5.76
CA MET A 30 5.52 7.78 5.75
C MET A 30 5.84 6.75 4.66
N LYS A 31 4.94 5.80 4.41
CA LYS A 31 5.06 4.83 3.32
C LYS A 31 4.95 5.49 1.94
N ALA A 32 4.12 6.52 1.80
CA ALA A 32 3.99 7.29 0.56
C ALA A 32 5.27 8.09 0.26
N GLU A 33 5.89 8.65 1.29
CA GLU A 33 7.16 9.38 1.17
C GLU A 33 8.36 8.45 0.96
N ASN A 34 8.42 7.34 1.69
CA ASN A 34 9.50 6.35 1.60
C ASN A 34 8.96 4.94 1.82
N ALA A 35 8.84 4.17 0.74
CA ALA A 35 8.33 2.79 0.79
C ALA A 35 9.36 1.75 1.27
N LEU A 36 10.66 2.08 1.33
CA LEU A 36 11.71 1.11 1.66
C LEU A 36 11.49 0.38 3.00
N PRO A 37 11.09 1.05 4.10
CA PRO A 37 10.86 0.38 5.38
C PRO A 37 9.58 -0.45 5.43
N PHE A 38 8.65 -0.27 4.47
CA PHE A 38 7.29 -0.79 4.56
C PHE A 38 6.97 -1.87 3.52
N VAL A 39 7.76 -1.98 2.46
CA VAL A 39 7.48 -2.88 1.33
C VAL A 39 8.67 -3.82 1.11
N PRO A 40 8.61 -5.08 1.61
CA PRO A 40 9.66 -6.06 1.39
C PRO A 40 9.93 -6.29 -0.10
N GLY A 41 11.18 -6.09 -0.53
CA GLY A 41 11.59 -6.19 -1.94
C GLY A 41 11.64 -4.86 -2.68
N MET A 42 11.30 -3.76 -2.02
CA MET A 42 11.63 -2.40 -2.49
C MET A 42 13.12 -2.14 -2.27
N THR A 43 13.82 -1.69 -3.31
CA THR A 43 15.27 -1.42 -3.26
C THR A 43 15.62 0.02 -3.58
N GLN A 44 14.67 0.81 -4.09
CA GLN A 44 14.83 2.23 -4.36
C GLN A 44 13.49 2.94 -4.17
N CYS A 45 13.52 4.15 -3.63
CA CYS A 45 12.35 5.02 -3.49
C CYS A 45 12.80 6.48 -3.45
N ASP A 46 12.74 7.15 -4.59
CA ASP A 46 13.20 8.53 -4.76
C ASP A 46 12.01 9.44 -5.06
N VAL A 47 11.73 10.37 -4.15
CA VAL A 47 10.71 11.41 -4.36
C VAL A 47 11.22 12.40 -5.40
N LEU A 48 10.45 12.57 -6.48
CA LEU A 48 10.75 13.50 -7.56
C LEU A 48 10.09 14.86 -7.32
N GLU A 49 8.86 14.86 -6.79
CA GLU A 49 8.09 16.06 -6.50
C GLU A 49 7.12 15.80 -5.35
N THR A 50 6.99 16.78 -4.46
CA THR A 50 5.90 16.85 -3.48
C THR A 50 5.16 18.16 -3.68
N LYS A 51 3.84 18.09 -3.84
CA LYS A 51 3.00 19.26 -4.04
C LYS A 51 1.65 19.06 -3.36
N ASP A 52 1.28 19.95 -2.45
CA ASP A 52 0.04 19.91 -1.69
C ASP A 52 -0.17 18.53 -1.04
N ASN A 53 -1.17 17.77 -1.48
CA ASN A 53 -1.49 16.42 -1.01
C ASN A 53 -1.02 15.32 -2.00
N THR A 54 -0.09 15.64 -2.89
CA THR A 54 0.39 14.73 -3.95
C THR A 54 1.90 14.53 -3.89
N ILE A 55 2.34 13.32 -4.25
CA ILE A 55 3.75 12.92 -4.31
C ILE A 55 3.98 12.19 -5.63
N THR A 56 4.96 12.64 -6.42
CA THR A 56 5.49 11.88 -7.55
C THR A 56 6.82 11.27 -7.14
N ARG A 57 6.99 9.96 -7.34
CA ARG A 57 8.22 9.25 -6.99
C ARG A 57 8.61 8.20 -8.02
N GLU A 58 9.88 7.83 -8.01
CA GLU A 58 10.42 6.68 -8.74
C GLU A 58 10.79 5.58 -7.75
N VAL A 59 10.37 4.34 -8.02
CA VAL A 59 10.61 3.19 -7.16
C VAL A 59 11.18 2.03 -7.95
N THR A 60 11.98 1.19 -7.28
CA THR A 60 12.44 -0.10 -7.82
C THR A 60 11.96 -1.22 -6.91
N PHE A 61 11.04 -2.05 -7.41
CA PHE A 61 10.49 -3.19 -6.69
C PHE A 61 10.88 -4.49 -7.41
N ARG A 62 11.59 -5.38 -6.72
CA ARG A 62 12.07 -6.67 -7.28
C ARG A 62 12.79 -6.51 -8.63
N GLY A 63 13.59 -5.46 -8.76
CA GLY A 63 14.36 -5.15 -9.97
C GLY A 63 13.58 -4.49 -11.10
N GLN A 64 12.29 -4.22 -10.92
CA GLN A 64 11.47 -3.47 -11.88
C GLN A 64 11.28 -2.04 -11.40
N GLN A 65 11.61 -1.09 -12.27
CA GLN A 65 11.43 0.33 -12.01
C GLN A 65 10.04 0.80 -12.44
N SER A 66 9.42 1.67 -11.65
CA SER A 66 8.16 2.34 -12.00
C SER A 66 8.11 3.74 -11.43
N LYS A 67 7.41 4.65 -12.12
CA LYS A 67 7.05 5.96 -11.58
C LYS A 67 5.62 5.93 -11.05
N GLU A 68 5.45 6.46 -9.85
CA GLU A 68 4.17 6.50 -9.15
C GLU A 68 3.75 7.96 -8.91
N PHE A 69 2.47 8.22 -9.10
CA PHE A 69 1.78 9.43 -8.66
C PHE A 69 0.86 9.06 -7.51
N ILE A 70 1.02 9.73 -6.38
CA ILE A 70 0.36 9.39 -5.13
C ILE A 70 -0.49 10.56 -4.70
N THR A 71 -1.74 10.29 -4.30
CA THR A 71 -2.65 11.28 -3.74
C THR A 71 -3.07 10.88 -2.33
N LEU A 72 -2.90 11.81 -1.39
CA LEU A 72 -3.29 11.68 0.01
C LEU A 72 -4.67 12.31 0.20
N PHE A 73 -5.67 11.49 0.52
CA PHE A 73 -7.01 11.91 0.90
C PHE A 73 -7.15 11.80 2.43
N ALA A 74 -6.52 12.74 3.12
CA ALA A 74 -6.38 12.68 4.57
C ALA A 74 -7.74 12.75 5.31
N PRO A 75 -7.92 12.01 6.42
CA PRO A 75 -7.05 10.96 6.96
C PRO A 75 -7.54 9.54 6.58
N VAL A 76 -8.18 9.39 5.40
CA VAL A 76 -9.00 8.20 5.08
C VAL A 76 -8.35 7.30 4.04
N LYS A 77 -7.66 7.86 3.05
CA LYS A 77 -7.18 7.08 1.91
C LYS A 77 -5.84 7.60 1.36
N VAL A 78 -4.97 6.67 0.98
CA VAL A 78 -3.82 6.95 0.10
C VAL A 78 -4.00 6.19 -1.19
N GLN A 79 -3.93 6.89 -2.32
CA GLN A 79 -4.05 6.33 -3.66
C GLN A 79 -2.69 6.39 -4.35
N PHE A 80 -2.25 5.28 -4.92
CA PHE A 80 -1.02 5.14 -5.69
C PHE A 80 -1.39 4.79 -7.13
N GLU A 81 -0.90 5.54 -8.10
CA GLU A 81 -1.11 5.30 -9.53
C GLU A 81 0.23 5.14 -10.21
N ARG A 82 0.40 4.09 -11.02
CA ARG A 82 1.58 4.00 -11.90
C ARG A 82 1.36 4.91 -13.10
N LEU A 83 2.32 5.79 -13.36
CA LEU A 83 2.24 6.77 -14.44
C LEU A 83 2.25 6.17 -15.84
N ASP A 84 2.65 4.90 -15.98
CA ASP A 84 2.55 4.13 -17.23
C ASP A 84 1.14 3.54 -17.47
N GLY A 85 0.19 3.77 -16.56
CA GLY A 85 -1.18 3.26 -16.65
C GLY A 85 -1.33 1.76 -16.40
N THR A 86 -0.27 1.08 -15.95
CA THR A 86 -0.30 -0.38 -15.73
C THR A 86 -0.99 -0.77 -14.44
N GLY A 87 -1.27 0.16 -13.53
CA GLY A 87 -2.03 -0.17 -12.33
C GLY A 87 -2.14 0.95 -11.31
N TRP A 88 -2.95 0.67 -10.30
CA TRP A 88 -3.23 1.56 -9.18
C TRP A 88 -3.51 0.76 -7.92
N ILE A 89 -3.35 1.39 -6.76
CA ILE A 89 -3.59 0.82 -5.44
C ILE A 89 -4.24 1.89 -4.56
N ASP A 90 -5.35 1.57 -3.91
CA ASP A 90 -5.97 2.37 -2.86
C ASP A 90 -5.72 1.69 -1.50
N ASN A 91 -5.23 2.42 -0.51
CA ASN A 91 -5.15 2.01 0.90
C ASN A 91 -6.17 2.86 1.67
N VAL A 92 -7.23 2.24 2.18
CA VAL A 92 -8.39 2.90 2.80
C VAL A 92 -8.54 2.46 4.24
N ILE A 93 -8.58 3.43 5.16
CA ILE A 93 -8.86 3.19 6.57
C ILE A 93 -10.36 3.35 6.80
N SER A 94 -10.98 2.35 7.43
CA SER A 94 -12.42 2.33 7.72
C SER A 94 -12.70 2.02 9.19
N GLU A 95 -13.88 2.41 9.66
CA GLU A 95 -14.47 1.97 10.92
C GLU A 95 -15.42 0.81 10.67
N SER A 96 -15.50 -0.10 11.63
CA SER A 96 -16.43 -1.22 11.61
C SER A 96 -16.79 -1.61 13.05
N ASP A 97 -17.81 -2.44 13.22
CA ASP A 97 -18.17 -3.01 14.52
C ASP A 97 -17.03 -3.85 15.14
N ALA A 98 -16.09 -4.32 14.32
CA ALA A 98 -14.89 -5.03 14.75
C ALA A 98 -13.68 -4.10 15.04
N GLY A 99 -13.87 -2.79 14.97
CA GLY A 99 -12.84 -1.77 15.12
C GLY A 99 -12.27 -1.27 13.79
N LEU A 100 -11.03 -0.78 13.83
CA LEU A 100 -10.36 -0.20 12.65
C LEU A 100 -9.98 -1.28 11.63
N ILE A 101 -10.31 -1.01 10.36
CA ILE A 101 -9.98 -1.87 9.21
C ILE A 101 -9.08 -1.09 8.25
N LEU A 102 -8.06 -1.76 7.72
CA LEU A 102 -7.28 -1.28 6.60
C LEU A 102 -7.60 -2.14 5.37
N SER A 103 -8.22 -1.53 4.37
CA SER A 103 -8.51 -2.16 3.09
C SER A 103 -7.48 -1.74 2.06
N PHE A 104 -7.05 -2.68 1.24
CA PHE A 104 -6.29 -2.41 0.05
C PHE A 104 -7.02 -2.94 -1.17
N THR A 105 -7.17 -2.06 -2.16
CA THR A 105 -7.77 -2.41 -3.44
C THR A 105 -6.78 -2.06 -4.52
N PHE A 106 -6.56 -2.94 -5.48
CA PHE A 106 -5.68 -2.63 -6.60
C PHE A 106 -6.27 -3.11 -7.91
N GLY A 107 -5.85 -2.44 -8.98
CA GLY A 107 -6.03 -2.86 -10.35
C GLY A 107 -4.67 -2.95 -11.02
N ILE A 108 -4.42 -4.03 -11.76
CA ILE A 108 -3.18 -4.20 -12.53
C ILE A 108 -3.48 -4.76 -13.93
N ASN A 109 -2.79 -4.20 -14.90
CA ASN A 109 -2.69 -4.70 -16.27
C ASN A 109 -1.32 -5.35 -16.44
N PHE A 110 -1.30 -6.51 -17.10
CA PHE A 110 -0.06 -7.19 -17.46
C PHE A 110 0.18 -7.01 -18.97
N PRO A 111 1.16 -6.20 -19.40
CA PRO A 111 1.45 -6.00 -20.81
C PRO A 111 1.66 -7.33 -21.53
N GLY A 112 1.02 -7.49 -22.69
CA GLY A 112 1.09 -8.72 -23.49
C GLY A 112 0.19 -9.86 -23.03
N VAL A 113 -0.59 -9.69 -21.96
CA VAL A 113 -1.54 -10.70 -21.47
C VAL A 113 -2.96 -10.30 -21.88
N ALA A 114 -3.72 -11.26 -22.40
CA ALA A 114 -5.12 -11.03 -22.76
C ALA A 114 -5.99 -10.84 -21.50
N ALA A 115 -6.89 -9.86 -21.54
CA ALA A 115 -7.87 -9.63 -20.49
C ALA A 115 -8.77 -10.86 -20.29
N ASP A 116 -9.15 -11.11 -19.04
CA ASP A 116 -9.98 -12.22 -18.56
C ASP A 116 -9.41 -13.62 -18.84
N SER A 117 -8.15 -13.71 -19.27
CA SER A 117 -7.47 -14.96 -19.53
C SER A 117 -7.09 -15.70 -18.24
N ALA A 118 -6.84 -17.01 -18.35
CA ALA A 118 -6.30 -17.79 -17.25
C ALA A 118 -4.92 -17.27 -16.80
N GLU A 119 -4.10 -16.77 -17.74
CA GLU A 119 -2.80 -16.18 -17.45
C GLU A 119 -2.91 -14.87 -16.65
N GLU A 120 -3.88 -14.00 -16.97
CA GLU A 120 -4.13 -12.77 -16.19
C GLU A 120 -4.52 -13.11 -14.75
N LYS A 121 -5.38 -14.12 -14.57
CA LYS A 121 -5.81 -14.60 -13.25
C LYS A 121 -4.65 -15.21 -12.46
N GLU A 122 -3.85 -16.08 -13.06
CA GLU A 122 -2.70 -16.71 -12.40
C GLU A 122 -1.68 -15.66 -11.94
N LYS A 123 -1.35 -14.69 -12.80
CA LYS A 123 -0.44 -13.59 -12.44
C LYS A 123 -1.03 -12.72 -11.33
N GLY A 124 -2.31 -12.37 -11.43
CA GLY A 124 -3.01 -11.58 -10.42
C GLY A 124 -3.07 -12.27 -9.05
N ASP A 125 -3.41 -13.56 -9.03
CA ASP A 125 -3.48 -14.37 -7.81
C ASP A 125 -2.09 -14.55 -7.17
N GLY A 126 -1.04 -14.69 -7.99
CA GLY A 126 0.35 -14.69 -7.53
C GLY A 126 0.76 -13.37 -6.86
N MET A 127 0.18 -12.24 -7.27
CA MET A 127 0.41 -10.94 -6.64
C MET A 127 -0.37 -10.74 -5.34
N ARG A 128 -1.52 -11.41 -5.16
CA ARG A 128 -2.35 -11.29 -3.94
C ARG A 128 -1.53 -11.44 -2.67
N GLY A 129 -0.68 -12.47 -2.60
CA GLY A 129 0.17 -12.74 -1.43
C GLY A 129 1.15 -11.60 -1.12
N ALA A 130 1.76 -11.00 -2.14
CA ALA A 130 2.68 -9.88 -1.98
C ALA A 130 1.97 -8.62 -1.46
N TYR A 131 0.76 -8.33 -1.97
CA TYR A 131 -0.02 -7.17 -1.52
C TYR A 131 -0.52 -7.34 -0.08
N VAL A 132 -1.06 -8.50 0.27
CA VAL A 132 -1.46 -8.82 1.66
C VAL A 132 -0.28 -8.65 2.61
N ALA A 133 0.89 -9.19 2.24
CA ALA A 133 2.11 -9.10 3.06
C ALA A 133 2.60 -7.67 3.23
N ALA A 134 2.59 -6.84 2.16
CA ALA A 134 3.03 -5.45 2.24
C ALA A 134 2.14 -4.60 3.17
N VAL A 135 0.84 -4.88 3.23
CA VAL A 135 -0.09 -4.15 4.09
C VAL A 135 0.08 -4.58 5.56
N GLY A 136 0.25 -5.87 5.82
CA GLY A 136 0.62 -6.37 7.15
C GLY A 136 1.93 -5.74 7.65
N ALA A 137 2.98 -5.79 6.82
CA ALA A 137 4.28 -5.18 7.12
C ALA A 137 4.17 -3.67 7.36
N THR A 138 3.23 -2.98 6.70
CA THR A 138 2.98 -1.56 6.97
C THR A 138 2.49 -1.35 8.40
N LEU A 139 1.48 -2.11 8.84
CA LEU A 139 0.96 -2.01 10.21
C LEU A 139 1.99 -2.43 11.25
N ASP A 140 2.77 -3.48 10.98
CA ASP A 140 3.82 -3.96 11.88
C ASP A 140 4.89 -2.89 12.07
N ARG A 141 5.34 -2.26 10.98
CA ARG A 141 6.30 -1.16 11.05
C ARG A 141 5.77 0.03 11.84
N VAL A 142 4.49 0.38 11.68
CA VAL A 142 3.86 1.45 12.49
C VAL A 142 3.85 1.08 13.97
N ARG A 143 3.53 -0.16 14.33
CA ARG A 143 3.58 -0.64 15.73
C ARG A 143 4.97 -0.54 16.32
N GLU A 144 6.00 -0.93 15.57
CA GLU A 144 7.39 -0.80 16.01
C GLU A 144 7.76 0.65 16.31
N MET A 145 7.34 1.58 15.45
CA MET A 145 7.61 3.01 15.63
C MET A 145 6.87 3.61 16.84
N VAL A 146 5.60 3.23 17.03
CA VAL A 146 4.84 3.62 18.23
C VAL A 146 5.50 3.07 19.50
N ALA A 147 5.93 1.81 19.48
CA ALA A 147 6.61 1.20 20.62
C ALA A 147 7.96 1.86 20.93
N ALA A 148 8.64 2.39 19.91
CA ALA A 148 9.88 3.15 20.05
C ALA A 148 9.67 4.61 20.50
N GLY A 149 8.44 5.12 20.45
CA GLY A 149 8.11 6.52 20.73
C GLY A 149 8.41 7.48 19.57
N ASP A 150 8.60 6.93 18.35
CA ASP A 150 8.82 7.70 17.11
C ASP A 150 7.51 8.19 16.48
N LEU A 151 6.37 7.75 17.01
CA LEU A 151 5.02 7.89 16.42
C LEU A 151 3.90 7.90 17.48
#